data_AF-A0A3L6N0U8-F1
#
_entry.id   AF-A0A3L6N0U8-F1
#
_cell.length_a   1.000
_cell.length_b   1.000
_cell.length_c   1.000
_cell.angle_alpha   90.00
_cell.angle_beta   90.00
_cell.angle_gamma   90.00
#
_symmetry.space_group_name_H-M   'P 1'
#
loop_
_entity.id
_entity.type
_entity.pdbx_description
1 polymer ?
#
loop_
_entity_poly.entity_id
_entity_poly.type
_entity_poly.pdbx_seq_one_letter_code
_entity_poly.pdbx_strand_id
1 'polypeptide(L)'
;MPVILAQILPRWKKQTEPKFLLTSTNTQATDRKIMNPFTLYRDDGSSHPQYRAAVESVEASIARPPCECIDCQNGFYTVKEQYSPGLSYRRRLSDEEAERSVLSAVEDIHRRRASLTKRIDVFGDVLLSRWKKRSQAKREALLKEAAPELEENQWLLPRYTYLRERLYIHARSPTRRRQLLLPWLNVQVMKTNPAVLFALLHYRTAYSPQYWAAFDSRQLTLGWAGGLFDVDFSAKCVVMYGHQYGSLVDWEEKAAHRADTLGFPRVMLILEAQAYLMEVLCSIVERILDGVDPSQPPRVEKWRDLVSHEAFREMGVVEFWSPYTNQAFSQPPEFDSNYLLTLAKTRLDETRDHLWYLQCDAAYMRRHLKNMFATEIFKKASEPGLSTNK
;
A
#
# COMPACT_ATOMS: atom_id res chain seq x y z
N MET A 1 11.14 1.77 16.77
CA MET A 1 10.91 2.07 15.33
C MET A 1 10.73 3.56 14.96
N PRO A 2 10.35 4.52 15.84
CA PRO A 2 10.25 5.95 15.43
C PRO A 2 11.59 6.54 14.98
N VAL A 3 12.69 6.05 15.58
CA VAL A 3 14.04 6.58 15.40
C VAL A 3 14.62 6.33 14.00
N ILE A 4 14.29 5.20 13.35
CA ILE A 4 14.80 4.89 12.00
C ILE A 4 14.02 5.69 10.93
N LEU A 5 12.69 5.83 11.09
CA LEU A 5 11.87 6.68 10.22
C LEU A 5 12.25 8.16 10.35
N ALA A 6 12.53 8.63 11.58
CA ALA A 6 12.98 10.00 11.84
C ALA A 6 14.35 10.34 11.22
N GLN A 7 15.19 9.34 10.90
CA GLN A 7 16.50 9.54 10.26
C GLN A 7 16.45 9.45 8.73
N ILE A 8 15.54 8.64 8.17
CA ILE A 8 15.41 8.44 6.72
C ILE A 8 14.58 9.56 6.08
N LEU A 9 13.48 9.99 6.71
CA LEU A 9 12.54 10.98 6.17
C LEU A 9 13.17 12.36 5.90
N PRO A 10 14.03 12.93 6.78
CA PRO A 10 14.65 14.24 6.51
C PRO A 10 15.71 14.19 5.41
N ARG A 11 16.43 13.06 5.29
CA ARG A 11 17.41 12.83 4.21
C ARG A 11 16.72 12.69 2.86
N TRP A 12 15.56 12.03 2.84
CA TRP A 12 14.70 11.95 1.66
C TRP A 12 14.17 13.33 1.25
N LYS A 13 13.61 14.11 2.19
CA LYS A 13 13.08 15.46 1.91
C LYS A 13 14.12 16.39 1.28
N LYS A 14 15.38 16.35 1.72
CA LYS A 14 16.45 17.21 1.17
C LYS A 14 16.95 16.83 -0.24
N GLN A 15 16.73 15.60 -0.70
CA GLN A 15 17.33 15.09 -1.94
C GLN A 15 16.36 15.12 -3.14
N THR A 16 15.11 15.52 -2.94
CA THR A 16 14.03 15.34 -3.94
C THR A 16 13.15 16.57 -4.19
N GLU A 17 13.43 17.73 -3.61
CA GLU A 17 12.65 18.95 -3.90
C GLU A 17 12.89 19.38 -5.37
N PRO A 18 11.86 19.38 -6.23
CA PRO A 18 12.01 19.98 -7.55
C PRO A 18 12.26 21.48 -7.38
N LYS A 19 13.07 22.07 -8.27
CA LYS A 19 13.30 23.52 -8.24
C LYS A 19 12.06 24.22 -8.76
N PHE A 20 11.51 25.15 -7.96
CA PHE A 20 10.33 25.93 -8.34
C PHE A 20 10.64 27.41 -8.36
N LEU A 21 9.97 28.11 -9.26
CA LEU A 21 10.02 29.56 -9.37
C LEU A 21 8.67 30.10 -8.90
N LEU A 22 8.70 30.84 -7.80
CA LEU A 22 7.60 31.67 -7.34
C LEU A 22 7.68 33.01 -8.07
N THR A 23 6.61 33.41 -8.73
CA THR A 23 6.53 34.68 -9.46
C THR A 23 5.51 35.60 -8.80
N SER A 24 5.88 36.88 -8.61
CA SER A 24 4.95 37.93 -8.18
C SER A 24 4.14 38.40 -9.39
N THR A 25 2.89 37.95 -9.50
CA THR A 25 1.95 38.47 -10.50
C THR A 25 0.52 38.38 -9.96
N ASN A 26 -0.14 39.54 -9.86
CA ASN A 26 -1.55 39.67 -9.51
C ASN A 26 -2.43 38.90 -10.49
N THR A 27 -3.10 37.83 -10.02
CA THR A 27 -4.08 37.09 -10.83
C THR A 27 -5.36 36.87 -10.01
N GLN A 28 -6.51 37.06 -10.68
CA GLN A 28 -7.86 37.02 -10.12
C GLN A 28 -8.25 35.65 -9.54
N ALA A 29 -9.11 35.70 -8.52
CA ALA A 29 -9.62 34.57 -7.75
C ALA A 29 -10.26 33.48 -8.63
N THR A 30 -9.62 32.32 -8.67
CA THR A 30 -10.17 31.08 -9.22
C THR A 30 -11.16 30.44 -8.24
N ASP A 31 -12.06 29.63 -8.79
CA ASP A 31 -13.08 28.82 -8.10
C ASP A 31 -12.55 28.20 -6.78
N ARG A 32 -13.17 28.55 -5.65
CA ARG A 32 -12.75 28.18 -4.28
C ARG A 32 -12.62 26.67 -4.06
N LYS A 33 -13.11 25.83 -4.97
CA LYS A 33 -13.01 24.37 -4.92
C LYS A 33 -11.67 23.81 -5.39
N ILE A 34 -10.97 24.46 -6.33
CA ILE A 34 -9.68 23.96 -6.84
C ILE A 34 -8.56 24.50 -5.97
N MET A 35 -7.76 23.60 -5.39
CA MET A 35 -6.68 23.97 -4.48
C MET A 35 -5.30 23.87 -5.09
N ASN A 36 -5.06 23.18 -6.21
CA ASN A 36 -3.70 23.10 -6.74
C ASN A 36 -3.29 24.39 -7.50
N PRO A 37 -2.30 25.17 -7.01
CA PRO A 37 -1.83 26.37 -7.69
C PRO A 37 -0.71 26.08 -8.72
N PHE A 38 -0.18 24.86 -8.74
CA PHE A 38 1.05 24.53 -9.49
C PHE A 38 0.75 24.12 -10.92
N THR A 39 1.45 24.75 -11.86
CA THR A 39 1.37 24.45 -13.29
C THR A 39 2.75 24.02 -13.79
N LEU A 40 2.79 22.95 -14.58
CA LEU A 40 4.02 22.51 -15.26
C LEU A 40 4.48 23.61 -16.23
N TYR A 41 5.68 24.13 -16.01
CA TYR A 41 6.25 25.23 -16.79
C TYR A 41 7.28 24.76 -17.80
N ARG A 42 8.14 23.81 -17.41
CA ARG A 42 9.21 23.30 -18.27
C ARG A 42 9.47 21.83 -17.99
N ASP A 43 9.59 21.07 -19.06
CA ASP A 43 10.02 19.68 -19.06
C ASP A 43 10.91 19.44 -20.30
N ASP A 44 12.19 19.15 -20.10
CA ASP A 44 13.14 18.84 -21.18
C ASP A 44 13.39 17.32 -21.34
N GLY A 45 12.65 16.48 -20.62
CA GLY A 45 12.78 15.03 -20.64
C GLY A 45 14.00 14.46 -19.88
N SER A 46 14.98 15.29 -19.52
CA SER A 46 16.26 14.88 -18.93
C SER A 46 16.45 15.35 -17.48
N SER A 47 16.06 16.58 -17.18
CA SER A 47 16.11 17.21 -15.86
C SER A 47 14.79 17.04 -15.11
N HIS A 48 14.70 17.44 -13.84
CA HIS A 48 13.43 17.42 -13.12
C HIS A 48 12.44 18.41 -13.73
N PRO A 49 11.15 18.02 -13.93
CA PRO A 49 10.14 18.95 -14.40
C PRO A 49 10.00 20.12 -13.44
N GLN A 50 9.89 21.32 -14.01
CA GLN A 50 9.80 22.57 -13.27
C GLN A 50 8.35 23.03 -13.24
N TYR A 51 7.88 23.33 -12.04
CA TYR A 51 6.55 23.88 -11.82
C TYR A 51 6.65 25.34 -11.42
N ARG A 52 5.63 26.12 -11.78
CA ARG A 52 5.47 27.51 -11.36
C ARG A 52 4.11 27.72 -10.72
N ALA A 53 4.05 28.65 -9.79
CA ALA A 53 2.82 29.15 -9.20
C ALA A 53 3.04 30.61 -8.77
N ALA A 54 1.97 31.42 -8.78
CA ALA A 54 1.99 32.71 -8.12
C ALA A 54 2.01 32.51 -6.60
N VAL A 55 2.78 33.32 -5.87
CA VAL A 55 2.92 33.20 -4.41
C VAL A 55 1.55 33.29 -3.74
N GLU A 56 0.75 34.26 -4.17
CA GLU A 56 -0.58 34.52 -3.64
C GLU A 56 -1.53 33.34 -3.87
N SER A 57 -1.40 32.66 -5.00
CA SER A 57 -2.17 31.45 -5.30
C SER A 57 -1.76 30.27 -4.42
N VAL A 58 -0.45 30.12 -4.13
CA VAL A 58 0.04 29.10 -3.20
C VAL A 58 -0.48 29.37 -1.79
N GLU A 59 -0.34 30.59 -1.29
CA GLU A 59 -0.82 30.99 0.04
C GLU A 59 -2.33 30.79 0.18
N ALA A 60 -3.12 31.17 -0.84
CA ALA A 60 -4.56 30.96 -0.86
C ALA A 60 -4.94 29.47 -0.90
N SER A 61 -4.09 28.61 -1.46
CA SER A 61 -4.33 27.16 -1.51
C SER A 61 -4.05 26.44 -0.20
N ILE A 62 -3.29 27.02 0.74
CA ILE A 62 -2.92 26.34 1.97
C ILE A 62 -4.17 26.01 2.80
N ALA A 63 -4.33 24.72 3.13
CA ALA A 63 -5.30 24.24 4.09
C ALA A 63 -4.62 23.92 5.41
N ARG A 64 -4.92 24.69 6.45
CA ARG A 64 -4.34 24.43 7.78
C ARG A 64 -4.92 23.14 8.35
N PRO A 65 -4.08 22.16 8.73
CA PRO A 65 -4.55 20.97 9.41
C PRO A 65 -5.05 21.32 10.82
N PRO A 66 -5.94 20.51 11.42
CA PRO A 66 -6.38 20.70 12.81
C PRO A 66 -5.23 20.68 13.83
N CYS A 67 -4.16 19.92 13.56
CA CYS A 67 -2.96 19.81 14.38
C CYS A 67 -1.75 19.42 13.53
N GLU A 68 -0.57 19.94 13.87
CA GLU A 68 0.71 19.68 13.17
C GLU A 68 1.69 18.82 14.00
N CYS A 69 1.22 18.16 15.06
CA CYS A 69 2.05 17.23 15.84
C CYS A 69 2.48 16.02 15.01
N ILE A 70 3.49 15.28 15.48
CA ILE A 70 4.05 14.14 14.75
C ILE A 70 3.02 13.04 14.45
N ASP A 71 2.03 12.86 15.32
CA ASP A 71 0.97 11.87 15.14
C ASP A 71 -0.05 12.32 14.07
N CYS A 72 -0.41 13.60 14.05
CA CYS A 72 -1.40 14.16 13.13
C CYS A 72 -0.85 14.38 11.71
N GLN A 73 0.48 14.51 11.53
CA GLN A 73 1.14 14.61 10.22
C GLN A 73 0.93 13.37 9.34
N ASN A 74 0.56 12.23 9.93
CA ASN A 74 0.17 11.05 9.17
C ASN A 74 -1.23 11.18 8.55
N GLY A 75 -2.09 12.05 9.08
CA GLY A 75 -3.45 12.30 8.58
C GLY A 75 -3.57 13.50 7.64
N PHE A 76 -2.72 14.50 7.83
CA PHE A 76 -2.72 15.76 7.08
C PHE A 76 -1.31 16.22 6.72
N TYR A 77 -1.17 16.96 5.63
CA TYR A 77 0.06 17.64 5.29
C TYR A 77 0.20 18.89 6.15
N THR A 78 1.42 19.12 6.67
CA THR A 78 1.73 20.38 7.37
C THR A 78 1.60 21.58 6.42
N VAL A 79 1.44 22.77 7.00
CA VAL A 79 1.42 24.02 6.22
C VAL A 79 2.71 24.16 5.41
N LYS A 80 3.86 23.81 5.98
CA LYS A 80 5.16 23.87 5.31
C LYS A 80 5.24 22.90 4.12
N GLU A 81 4.73 21.69 4.28
CA GLU A 81 4.77 20.68 3.21
C GLU A 81 3.94 21.07 2.00
N GLN A 82 2.82 21.77 2.19
CA GLN A 82 1.91 22.15 1.11
C GLN A 82 2.51 23.15 0.10
N TYR A 83 3.62 23.82 0.45
CA TYR A 83 4.41 24.60 -0.52
C TYR A 83 5.16 23.70 -1.53
N SER A 84 5.29 22.40 -1.22
CA SER A 84 5.79 21.41 -2.16
C SER A 84 4.65 20.93 -3.04
N PRO A 85 4.77 21.01 -4.37
CA PRO A 85 3.70 20.65 -5.30
C PRO A 85 3.21 19.20 -5.22
N GLY A 86 4.06 18.25 -4.84
CA GLY A 86 3.63 16.86 -4.60
C GLY A 86 2.77 16.68 -3.34
N LEU A 87 2.78 17.65 -2.43
CA LEU A 87 2.11 17.62 -1.13
C LEU A 87 1.03 18.71 -1.04
N SER A 88 0.55 19.21 -2.18
CA SER A 88 -0.61 20.09 -2.24
C SER A 88 -1.91 19.29 -2.41
N TYR A 89 -2.98 19.81 -1.81
CA TYR A 89 -4.31 19.25 -2.00
C TYR A 89 -4.88 19.63 -3.36
N ARG A 90 -5.66 18.72 -3.97
CA ARG A 90 -6.30 18.94 -5.26
C ARG A 90 -7.51 19.86 -5.14
N ARG A 91 -8.37 19.62 -4.15
CA ARG A 91 -9.62 20.35 -3.90
C ARG A 91 -9.92 20.49 -2.42
N ARG A 92 -10.74 21.47 -2.07
CA ARG A 92 -11.39 21.57 -0.76
C ARG A 92 -12.81 21.02 -0.87
N LEU A 93 -13.14 20.03 -0.05
CA LEU A 93 -14.48 19.44 -0.01
C LEU A 93 -15.33 20.10 1.07
N SER A 94 -16.64 20.18 0.84
CA SER A 94 -17.59 20.41 1.93
C SER A 94 -17.73 19.16 2.81
N ASP A 95 -18.32 19.32 4.00
CA ASP A 95 -18.56 18.20 4.91
C ASP A 95 -19.49 17.16 4.27
N GLU A 96 -20.50 17.58 3.51
CA GLU A 96 -21.41 16.68 2.79
C GLU A 96 -20.73 15.94 1.63
N GLU A 97 -19.79 16.60 0.93
CA GLU A 97 -19.00 15.96 -0.14
C GLU A 97 -18.03 14.93 0.45
N ALA A 98 -17.41 15.24 1.59
CA ALA A 98 -16.52 14.35 2.33
C ALA A 98 -17.29 13.14 2.87
N GLU A 99 -18.42 13.36 3.54
CA GLU A 99 -19.25 12.30 4.11
C GLU A 99 -19.73 11.33 3.03
N ARG A 100 -20.25 11.86 1.91
CA ARG A 100 -20.70 11.05 0.78
C ARG A 100 -19.58 10.19 0.20
N SER A 101 -18.37 10.72 0.13
CA SER A 101 -17.20 10.02 -0.42
C SER A 101 -16.76 8.87 0.49
N VAL A 102 -16.77 9.08 1.81
CA VAL A 102 -16.44 8.03 2.80
C VAL A 102 -17.52 6.94 2.80
N LEU A 103 -18.79 7.32 2.89
CA LEU A 103 -19.92 6.39 2.88
C LEU A 103 -19.91 5.52 1.63
N SER A 104 -19.76 6.14 0.45
CA SER A 104 -19.73 5.40 -0.82
C SER A 104 -18.59 4.37 -0.87
N ALA A 105 -17.41 4.72 -0.37
CA ALA A 105 -16.27 3.80 -0.34
C ALA A 105 -16.49 2.64 0.65
N VAL A 106 -17.00 2.94 1.85
CA VAL A 106 -17.28 1.94 2.90
C VAL A 106 -18.36 0.97 2.44
N GLU A 107 -19.45 1.47 1.84
CA GLU A 107 -20.51 0.65 1.27
C GLU A 107 -20.01 -0.28 0.16
N ASP A 108 -19.16 0.20 -0.75
CA ASP A 108 -18.56 -0.63 -1.79
C ASP A 108 -17.68 -1.75 -1.21
N ILE A 109 -16.84 -1.42 -0.23
CA ILE A 109 -16.00 -2.40 0.48
C ILE A 109 -16.87 -3.50 1.10
N HIS A 110 -17.89 -3.12 1.87
CA HIS A 110 -18.76 -4.09 2.56
C HIS A 110 -19.56 -4.93 1.58
N ARG A 111 -20.12 -4.32 0.53
CA ARG A 111 -20.86 -5.03 -0.53
C ARG A 111 -19.98 -6.08 -1.22
N ARG A 112 -18.78 -5.70 -1.65
CA ARG A 112 -17.85 -6.63 -2.32
C ARG A 112 -17.35 -7.72 -1.40
N ARG A 113 -17.00 -7.37 -0.14
CA ARG A 113 -16.61 -8.35 0.88
C ARG A 113 -17.72 -9.36 1.14
N ALA A 114 -18.97 -8.93 1.26
CA ALA A 114 -20.12 -9.82 1.44
C ALA A 114 -20.32 -10.75 0.22
N SER A 115 -20.19 -10.21 -0.99
CA SER A 115 -20.24 -10.99 -2.24
C SER A 115 -19.15 -12.05 -2.29
N LEU A 116 -17.90 -11.69 -1.95
CA LEU A 116 -16.78 -12.63 -1.86
C LEU A 116 -17.02 -13.72 -0.83
N THR A 117 -17.46 -13.35 0.36
CA THR A 117 -17.76 -14.29 1.46
C THR A 117 -18.79 -15.32 0.98
N LYS A 118 -19.91 -14.85 0.41
CA LYS A 118 -20.96 -15.72 -0.13
C LYS A 118 -20.44 -16.68 -1.21
N ARG A 119 -19.56 -16.20 -2.10
CA ARG A 119 -18.97 -17.06 -3.15
C ARG A 119 -18.01 -18.10 -2.56
N ILE A 120 -17.22 -17.73 -1.55
CA ILE A 120 -16.33 -18.66 -0.86
C ILE A 120 -17.14 -19.74 -0.14
N ASP A 121 -18.23 -19.36 0.54
CA ASP A 121 -19.09 -20.28 1.29
C ASP A 121 -19.77 -21.33 0.39
N VAL A 122 -20.06 -20.99 -0.87
CA VAL A 122 -20.68 -21.91 -1.84
C VAL A 122 -19.65 -22.65 -2.68
N PHE A 123 -18.58 -21.99 -3.12
CA PHE A 123 -17.66 -22.49 -4.15
C PHE A 123 -16.22 -22.69 -3.69
N GLY A 124 -15.94 -22.63 -2.39
CA GLY A 124 -14.58 -22.70 -1.82
C GLY A 124 -13.76 -23.87 -2.36
N ASP A 125 -14.31 -25.08 -2.41
CA ASP A 125 -13.61 -26.27 -2.88
C ASP A 125 -13.31 -26.23 -4.38
N VAL A 126 -14.24 -25.68 -5.16
CA VAL A 126 -14.07 -25.51 -6.61
C VAL A 126 -12.99 -24.48 -6.89
N LEU A 127 -13.00 -23.37 -6.16
CA LEU A 127 -11.99 -22.33 -6.22
C LEU A 127 -10.59 -22.88 -5.90
N LEU A 128 -10.44 -23.62 -4.79
CA LEU A 128 -9.19 -24.27 -4.43
C LEU A 128 -8.68 -25.19 -5.54
N SER A 129 -9.54 -26.09 -6.01
CA SER A 129 -9.20 -27.09 -7.02
C SER A 129 -8.75 -26.44 -8.33
N ARG A 130 -9.53 -25.47 -8.83
CA ARG A 130 -9.22 -24.79 -10.10
C ARG A 130 -7.94 -23.95 -10.01
N TRP A 131 -7.73 -23.21 -8.91
CA TRP A 131 -6.54 -22.37 -8.77
C TRP A 131 -5.26 -23.20 -8.55
N LYS A 132 -5.32 -24.23 -7.69
CA LYS A 132 -4.17 -25.13 -7.45
C LYS A 132 -3.74 -25.84 -8.73
N LYS A 133 -4.67 -26.32 -9.55
CA LYS A 133 -4.39 -27.05 -10.80
C LYS A 133 -3.82 -26.19 -11.94
N ARG A 134 -3.95 -24.87 -11.89
CA ARG A 134 -3.36 -23.98 -12.91
C ARG A 134 -1.85 -23.91 -12.74
N SER A 135 -1.10 -24.02 -13.85
CA SER A 135 0.33 -23.70 -13.87
C SER A 135 0.57 -22.21 -13.63
N GLN A 136 1.80 -21.81 -13.28
CA GLN A 136 2.13 -20.40 -13.07
C GLN A 136 1.78 -19.52 -14.29
N ALA A 137 2.04 -19.99 -15.51
CA ALA A 137 1.67 -19.28 -16.74
C ALA A 137 0.15 -19.11 -16.90
N LYS A 138 -0.64 -20.15 -16.57
CA LYS A 138 -2.11 -20.07 -16.61
C LYS A 138 -2.68 -19.18 -15.50
N ARG A 139 -2.00 -19.06 -14.36
CA ARG A 139 -2.35 -18.12 -13.28
C ARG A 139 -2.06 -16.69 -13.72
N GLU A 140 -0.89 -16.45 -14.28
CA GLU A 140 -0.52 -15.14 -14.83
C GLU A 140 -1.50 -14.65 -15.89
N ALA A 141 -1.85 -15.50 -16.87
CA ALA A 141 -2.81 -15.14 -17.91
C ALA A 141 -4.18 -14.76 -17.31
N LEU A 142 -4.67 -15.54 -16.35
CA LEU A 142 -5.93 -15.24 -15.66
C LEU A 142 -5.84 -13.92 -14.87
N LEU A 143 -4.73 -13.66 -14.17
CA LEU A 143 -4.55 -12.42 -13.42
C LEU A 143 -4.54 -11.20 -14.35
N LYS A 144 -3.86 -11.29 -15.49
CA LYS A 144 -3.81 -10.22 -16.50
C LYS A 144 -5.18 -9.96 -17.14
N GLU A 145 -6.02 -10.99 -17.26
CA GLU A 145 -7.39 -10.86 -17.75
C GLU A 145 -8.35 -10.31 -16.68
N ALA A 146 -8.23 -10.77 -15.44
CA ALA A 146 -9.12 -10.39 -14.33
C ALA A 146 -8.79 -9.00 -13.76
N ALA A 147 -7.52 -8.61 -13.76
CA ALA A 147 -7.01 -7.37 -13.19
C ALA A 147 -5.83 -6.85 -14.06
N PRO A 148 -6.12 -6.29 -15.24
CA PRO A 148 -5.08 -5.85 -16.19
C PRO A 148 -4.17 -4.74 -15.65
N GLU A 149 -4.64 -4.01 -14.65
CA GLU A 149 -3.89 -2.92 -14.00
C GLU A 149 -2.93 -3.40 -12.89
N LEU A 150 -2.94 -4.68 -12.56
CA LEU A 150 -2.08 -5.21 -11.50
C LEU A 150 -0.60 -5.06 -11.86
N GLU A 151 0.22 -4.62 -10.91
CA GLU A 151 1.67 -4.52 -11.15
C GLU A 151 2.25 -5.90 -11.47
N GLU A 152 3.14 -5.98 -12.46
CA GLU A 152 3.71 -7.25 -12.87
C GLU A 152 4.71 -7.81 -11.84
N ASN A 153 5.54 -6.92 -11.29
CA ASN A 153 6.73 -7.29 -10.51
C ASN A 153 6.65 -6.82 -9.06
N GLN A 154 7.31 -7.55 -8.17
CA GLN A 154 7.54 -7.09 -6.80
C GLN A 154 8.33 -5.76 -6.75
N TRP A 155 8.37 -5.16 -5.57
CA TRP A 155 9.21 -4.01 -5.26
C TRP A 155 8.91 -2.77 -6.10
N LEU A 156 7.63 -2.52 -6.38
CA LEU A 156 7.21 -1.32 -7.11
C LEU A 156 7.71 -0.05 -6.44
N LEU A 157 7.48 0.12 -5.13
CA LEU A 157 7.83 1.36 -4.43
C LEU A 157 9.31 1.75 -4.64
N PRO A 158 10.30 0.88 -4.34
CA PRO A 158 11.71 1.19 -4.64
C PRO A 158 12.01 1.46 -6.12
N ARG A 159 11.32 0.82 -7.07
CA ARG A 159 11.53 1.10 -8.50
C ARG A 159 10.94 2.44 -8.90
N TYR A 160 9.73 2.74 -8.42
CA TYR A 160 8.97 3.93 -8.75
C TYR A 160 9.72 5.22 -8.34
N THR A 161 10.53 5.16 -7.29
CA THR A 161 11.36 6.29 -6.85
C THR A 161 12.43 6.69 -7.86
N TYR A 162 12.76 5.83 -8.82
CA TYR A 162 13.67 6.15 -9.92
C TYR A 162 12.94 6.48 -11.23
N LEU A 163 11.62 6.30 -11.28
CA LEU A 163 10.85 6.60 -12.48
C LEU A 163 10.53 8.08 -12.56
N ARG A 164 10.70 8.65 -13.76
CA ARG A 164 10.33 10.04 -14.07
C ARG A 164 8.85 10.32 -13.78
N GLU A 165 7.99 9.31 -13.95
CA GLU A 165 6.55 9.39 -13.67
C GLU A 165 6.25 9.97 -12.27
N ARG A 166 7.09 9.69 -11.26
CA ARG A 166 6.90 10.19 -9.90
C ARG A 166 6.92 11.72 -9.79
N LEU A 167 7.57 12.38 -10.75
CA LEU A 167 7.78 13.82 -10.77
C LEU A 167 6.58 14.58 -11.36
N TYR A 168 5.65 13.87 -11.99
CA TYR A 168 4.44 14.45 -12.56
C TYR A 168 3.32 14.53 -11.53
N ILE A 169 2.96 15.76 -11.18
CA ILE A 169 1.93 16.06 -10.17
C ILE A 169 0.57 16.11 -10.84
N HIS A 170 -0.43 15.46 -10.23
CA HIS A 170 -1.81 15.36 -10.74
C HIS A 170 -1.96 14.83 -12.18
N ALA A 171 -0.89 14.30 -12.77
CA ALA A 171 -0.86 13.71 -14.11
C ALA A 171 -0.42 12.23 -14.07
N ARG A 172 -0.45 11.61 -12.88
CA ARG A 172 -0.21 10.18 -12.72
C ARG A 172 -1.38 9.37 -13.25
N SER A 173 -1.08 8.27 -13.93
CA SER A 173 -2.12 7.41 -14.47
C SER A 173 -2.97 6.79 -13.35
N PRO A 174 -4.29 6.58 -13.55
CA PRO A 174 -5.14 5.85 -12.60
C PRO A 174 -4.58 4.46 -12.26
N THR A 175 -4.03 3.77 -13.25
CA THR A 175 -3.34 2.49 -13.10
C THR A 175 -2.19 2.59 -12.11
N ARG A 176 -1.29 3.58 -12.28
CA ARG A 176 -0.16 3.75 -11.37
C ARG A 176 -0.61 4.07 -9.95
N ARG A 177 -1.64 4.91 -9.80
CA ARG A 177 -2.24 5.20 -8.49
C ARG A 177 -2.67 3.92 -7.77
N ARG A 178 -3.45 3.07 -8.44
CA ARG A 178 -3.92 1.77 -7.91
C ARG A 178 -2.77 0.85 -7.51
N GLN A 179 -1.72 0.78 -8.32
CA GLN A 179 -0.53 -0.01 -8.01
C GLN A 179 0.24 0.54 -6.79
N LEU A 180 0.31 1.86 -6.63
CA LEU A 180 0.94 2.50 -5.47
C LEU A 180 0.11 2.35 -4.18
N LEU A 181 -1.21 2.19 -4.29
CA LEU A 181 -2.08 1.91 -3.15
C LEU A 181 -1.82 0.50 -2.58
N LEU A 182 -1.57 -0.48 -3.46
CA LEU A 182 -1.34 -1.88 -3.09
C LEU A 182 -0.01 -2.42 -3.67
N PRO A 183 1.15 -1.86 -3.28
CA PRO A 183 2.45 -2.18 -3.90
C PRO A 183 2.91 -3.62 -3.64
N TRP A 184 2.29 -4.31 -2.67
CA TRP A 184 2.52 -5.71 -2.34
C TRP A 184 1.64 -6.66 -3.17
N LEU A 185 0.58 -6.17 -3.82
CA LEU A 185 -0.31 -6.98 -4.67
C LEU A 185 0.17 -6.92 -6.12
N ASN A 186 0.80 -7.99 -6.59
CA ASN A 186 1.39 -8.06 -7.93
C ASN A 186 1.28 -9.48 -8.53
N VAL A 187 1.39 -9.55 -9.86
CA VAL A 187 1.25 -10.79 -10.62
C VAL A 187 2.32 -11.81 -10.22
N GLN A 188 3.57 -11.37 -10.04
CA GLN A 188 4.70 -12.22 -9.65
C GLN A 188 4.43 -12.99 -8.35
N VAL A 189 3.95 -12.32 -7.30
CA VAL A 189 3.60 -12.96 -6.03
C VAL A 189 2.44 -13.93 -6.22
N MET A 190 1.35 -13.45 -6.82
CA MET A 190 0.09 -14.19 -6.93
C MET A 190 0.22 -15.47 -7.77
N LYS A 191 1.05 -15.46 -8.83
CA LYS A 191 1.25 -16.64 -9.69
C LYS A 191 2.16 -17.69 -9.05
N THR A 192 3.14 -17.26 -8.25
CA THR A 192 4.23 -18.10 -7.75
C THR A 192 3.74 -19.13 -6.75
N ASN A 193 3.03 -18.68 -5.72
CA ASN A 193 2.48 -19.57 -4.69
C ASN A 193 0.94 -19.48 -4.66
N PRO A 194 0.20 -20.57 -4.98
CA PRO A 194 -1.26 -20.54 -5.01
C PRO A 194 -1.88 -20.22 -3.65
N ALA A 195 -1.19 -20.51 -2.55
CA ALA A 195 -1.67 -20.24 -1.19
C ALA A 195 -1.85 -18.74 -0.92
N VAL A 196 -1.11 -17.87 -1.60
CA VAL A 196 -1.20 -16.41 -1.36
C VAL A 196 -2.60 -15.90 -1.68
N LEU A 197 -3.20 -16.35 -2.79
CA LEU A 197 -4.58 -15.98 -3.13
C LEU A 197 -5.57 -16.48 -2.06
N PHE A 198 -5.39 -17.71 -1.57
CA PHE A 198 -6.28 -18.27 -0.56
C PHE A 198 -6.17 -17.53 0.77
N ALA A 199 -4.95 -17.19 1.18
CA ALA A 199 -4.71 -16.38 2.36
C ALA A 199 -5.35 -15.00 2.25
N LEU A 200 -5.17 -14.31 1.11
CA LEU A 200 -5.83 -13.03 0.87
C LEU A 200 -7.35 -13.12 0.95
N LEU A 201 -7.93 -14.09 0.24
CA LEU A 201 -9.37 -14.30 0.24
C LEU A 201 -9.88 -14.58 1.65
N HIS A 202 -9.25 -15.50 2.38
CA HIS A 202 -9.65 -15.83 3.75
C HIS A 202 -9.51 -14.62 4.68
N TYR A 203 -8.32 -14.06 4.85
CA TYR A 203 -8.07 -13.03 5.86
C TYR A 203 -8.80 -11.71 5.56
N ARG A 204 -9.00 -11.34 4.30
CA ARG A 204 -9.73 -10.11 3.95
C ARG A 204 -11.26 -10.28 4.00
N THR A 205 -11.77 -11.51 4.00
CA THR A 205 -13.21 -11.76 4.18
C THR A 205 -13.57 -12.13 5.62
N ALA A 206 -12.71 -12.85 6.33
CA ALA A 206 -12.94 -13.26 7.71
C ALA A 206 -12.93 -12.07 8.69
N TYR A 207 -12.09 -11.06 8.43
CA TYR A 207 -11.94 -9.91 9.32
C TYR A 207 -12.60 -8.65 8.73
N SER A 208 -13.14 -7.81 9.61
CA SER A 208 -13.70 -6.51 9.24
C SER A 208 -12.60 -5.57 8.68
N PRO A 209 -12.90 -4.69 7.70
CA PRO A 209 -11.93 -3.74 7.16
C PRO A 209 -11.21 -2.88 8.20
N GLN A 210 -11.85 -2.59 9.33
CA GLN A 210 -11.25 -1.82 10.43
C GLN A 210 -9.96 -2.44 11.00
N TYR A 211 -9.88 -3.78 11.04
CA TYR A 211 -8.69 -4.47 11.57
C TYR A 211 -7.47 -4.34 10.64
N TRP A 212 -7.71 -3.93 9.39
CA TRP A 212 -6.69 -3.71 8.39
C TRP A 212 -6.25 -2.26 8.26
N ALA A 213 -7.03 -1.30 8.79
CA ALA A 213 -6.82 0.13 8.61
C ALA A 213 -5.40 0.58 8.99
N ALA A 214 -4.88 0.10 10.13
CA ALA A 214 -3.52 0.43 10.57
C ALA A 214 -2.44 -0.12 9.62
N PHE A 215 -2.61 -1.37 9.16
CA PHE A 215 -1.70 -1.98 8.19
C PHE A 215 -1.73 -1.24 6.85
N ASP A 216 -2.93 -1.00 6.33
CA ASP A 216 -3.14 -0.33 5.04
C ASP A 216 -2.60 1.11 5.08
N SER A 217 -2.83 1.85 6.17
CA SER A 217 -2.20 3.16 6.42
C SER A 217 -0.68 3.09 6.37
N ARG A 218 -0.08 2.10 7.04
CA ARG A 218 1.37 1.92 7.09
C ARG A 218 1.96 1.66 5.70
N GLN A 219 1.29 0.88 4.85
CA GLN A 219 1.75 0.64 3.47
C GLN A 219 1.86 1.93 2.65
N LEU A 220 1.01 2.91 2.95
CA LEU A 220 0.95 4.17 2.25
C LEU A 220 1.94 5.23 2.79
N THR A 221 2.74 4.92 3.83
CA THR A 221 3.60 5.90 4.52
C THR A 221 4.60 6.56 3.59
N LEU A 222 5.33 5.76 2.81
CA LEU A 222 6.35 6.28 1.89
C LEU A 222 5.71 7.11 0.77
N GLY A 223 4.61 6.62 0.20
CA GLY A 223 3.91 7.32 -0.86
C GLY A 223 3.31 8.65 -0.38
N TRP A 224 2.76 8.69 0.83
CA TRP A 224 2.28 9.93 1.44
C TRP A 224 3.39 10.94 1.70
N ALA A 225 4.45 10.52 2.38
CA ALA A 225 5.59 11.40 2.67
C ALA A 225 6.27 11.91 1.39
N GLY A 226 6.24 11.14 0.32
CA GLY A 226 6.80 11.49 -0.99
C GLY A 226 5.85 12.27 -1.91
N GLY A 227 4.61 12.57 -1.50
CA GLY A 227 3.64 13.25 -2.36
C GLY A 227 3.25 12.43 -3.59
N LEU A 228 3.17 11.10 -3.42
CA LEU A 228 2.88 10.14 -4.49
C LEU A 228 1.39 10.02 -4.83
N PHE A 229 0.53 10.65 -4.03
CA PHE A 229 -0.91 10.59 -4.18
C PHE A 229 -1.53 11.98 -4.26
N ASP A 230 -2.41 12.15 -5.22
CA ASP A 230 -3.27 13.31 -5.32
C ASP A 230 -4.46 13.11 -4.37
N VAL A 231 -4.68 14.04 -3.44
CA VAL A 231 -5.70 13.93 -2.39
C VAL A 231 -6.50 15.22 -2.26
N ASP A 232 -7.78 15.11 -1.94
CA ASP A 232 -8.64 16.24 -1.61
C ASP A 232 -8.58 16.53 -0.09
N PHE A 233 -8.87 17.78 0.31
CA PHE A 233 -8.86 18.24 1.69
C PHE A 233 -10.27 18.35 2.28
N SER A 234 -10.45 17.80 3.47
CA SER A 234 -11.46 18.19 4.45
C SER A 234 -10.75 18.24 5.81
N ALA A 235 -11.12 19.17 6.69
CA ALA A 235 -10.54 19.27 8.03
C ALA A 235 -11.05 18.16 8.98
N LYS A 236 -12.06 17.40 8.55
CA LYS A 236 -12.65 16.30 9.31
C LYS A 236 -11.72 15.10 9.41
N CYS A 237 -12.04 14.24 10.36
CA CYS A 237 -11.45 12.92 10.51
C CYS A 237 -12.49 11.84 10.19
N VAL A 238 -12.03 10.62 10.01
CA VAL A 238 -12.90 9.45 9.89
C VAL A 238 -12.52 8.45 10.97
N VAL A 239 -13.51 7.82 11.57
CA VAL A 239 -13.30 6.73 12.54
C VAL A 239 -12.75 5.51 11.81
N MET A 240 -11.57 5.05 12.21
CA MET A 240 -10.85 3.94 11.57
C MET A 240 -10.87 2.65 12.39
N TYR A 241 -11.44 2.68 13.59
CA TYR A 241 -11.62 1.51 14.44
C TYR A 241 -12.86 1.62 15.33
N GLY A 242 -13.60 0.52 15.46
CA GLY A 242 -14.78 0.41 16.33
C GLY A 242 -16.11 0.47 15.59
N HIS A 243 -17.21 0.52 16.35
CA HIS A 243 -18.57 0.41 15.83
C HIS A 243 -18.97 1.52 14.84
N GLN A 244 -18.25 2.65 14.82
CA GLN A 244 -18.47 3.77 13.91
C GLN A 244 -17.47 3.79 12.74
N TYR A 245 -16.80 2.67 12.43
CA TYR A 245 -15.87 2.60 11.31
C TYR A 245 -16.45 3.22 10.04
N GLY A 246 -15.76 4.22 9.48
CA GLY A 246 -16.22 4.96 8.30
C GLY A 246 -17.14 6.15 8.58
N SER A 247 -17.39 6.53 9.84
CA SER A 247 -18.11 7.76 10.14
C SER A 247 -17.21 8.98 10.07
N LEU A 248 -17.68 10.05 9.43
CA LEU A 248 -17.01 11.36 9.40
C LEU A 248 -17.26 12.08 10.73
N VAL A 249 -16.20 12.57 11.37
CA VAL A 249 -16.24 13.21 12.68
C VAL A 249 -15.32 14.43 12.73
N ASP A 250 -15.56 15.31 13.69
CA ASP A 250 -14.61 16.38 13.99
C ASP A 250 -13.29 15.83 14.54
N TRP A 251 -12.22 16.58 14.34
CA TRP A 251 -10.92 16.24 14.92
C TRP A 251 -10.98 16.37 16.44
N GLU A 252 -10.53 15.33 17.14
CA GLU A 252 -10.36 15.32 18.59
C GLU A 252 -8.98 14.75 18.90
N GLU A 253 -8.24 15.44 19.77
CA GLU A 253 -6.82 15.18 20.02
C GLU A 253 -6.56 13.74 20.48
N LYS A 254 -7.30 13.27 21.49
CA LYS A 254 -7.04 11.96 22.08
C LYS A 254 -7.39 10.83 21.11
N ALA A 255 -8.50 10.95 20.38
CA ALA A 255 -8.91 9.99 19.36
C ALA A 255 -7.90 9.93 18.20
N ALA A 256 -7.42 11.08 17.74
CA ALA A 256 -6.42 11.15 16.68
C ALA A 256 -5.07 10.55 17.13
N HIS A 257 -4.61 10.87 18.34
CA HIS A 257 -3.34 10.36 18.88
C HIS A 257 -3.38 8.86 19.22
N ARG A 258 -4.56 8.31 19.51
CA ARG A 258 -4.76 6.84 19.63
C ARG A 258 -4.96 6.13 18.29
N ALA A 259 -5.08 6.89 17.19
CA ALA A 259 -5.45 6.40 15.87
C ALA A 259 -6.86 5.77 15.80
N ASP A 260 -7.76 6.12 16.72
CA ASP A 260 -9.19 5.78 16.64
C ASP A 260 -9.84 6.51 15.45
N THR A 261 -9.38 7.73 15.21
CA THR A 261 -9.74 8.56 14.05
C THR A 261 -8.48 8.95 13.28
N LEU A 262 -8.62 9.20 11.99
CA LEU A 262 -7.52 9.64 11.13
C LEU A 262 -8.01 10.72 10.16
N GLY A 263 -7.12 11.65 9.81
CA GLY A 263 -7.45 12.76 8.91
C GLY A 263 -8.01 12.29 7.57
N PHE A 264 -9.08 12.95 7.12
CA PHE A 264 -9.82 12.59 5.91
C PHE A 264 -8.93 12.32 4.68
N PRO A 265 -7.95 13.17 4.32
CA PRO A 265 -7.17 12.97 3.09
C PRO A 265 -6.41 11.64 3.09
N ARG A 266 -5.91 11.24 4.26
CA ARG A 266 -5.22 9.96 4.45
C ARG A 266 -6.18 8.78 4.41
N VAL A 267 -7.33 8.91 5.06
CA VAL A 267 -8.34 7.85 5.11
C VAL A 267 -8.88 7.51 3.73
N MET A 268 -9.10 8.49 2.87
CA MET A 268 -9.58 8.23 1.52
C MET A 268 -8.63 7.32 0.73
N LEU A 269 -7.32 7.41 0.95
CA LEU A 269 -6.35 6.47 0.34
C LEU A 269 -6.48 5.06 0.89
N ILE A 270 -6.75 4.92 2.20
CA ILE A 270 -6.95 3.60 2.84
C ILE A 270 -8.22 2.96 2.29
N LEU A 271 -9.32 3.70 2.24
CA LEU A 271 -10.60 3.21 1.73
C LEU A 271 -10.52 2.89 0.24
N GLU A 272 -9.84 3.72 -0.56
CA GLU A 272 -9.59 3.45 -1.97
C GLU A 272 -8.77 2.16 -2.16
N ALA A 273 -7.71 1.96 -1.35
CA ALA A 273 -6.90 0.74 -1.38
C ALA A 273 -7.72 -0.51 -1.02
N GLN A 274 -8.55 -0.43 0.03
CA GLN A 274 -9.42 -1.53 0.46
C GLN A 274 -10.49 -1.87 -0.57
N ALA A 275 -11.14 -0.85 -1.15
CA ALA A 275 -12.16 -1.02 -2.19
C ALA A 275 -11.54 -1.67 -3.44
N TYR A 276 -10.39 -1.16 -3.89
CA TYR A 276 -9.67 -1.71 -5.03
C TYR A 276 -9.20 -3.16 -4.78
N LEU A 277 -8.74 -3.48 -3.58
CA LEU A 277 -8.40 -4.86 -3.22
C LEU A 277 -9.61 -5.79 -3.34
N MET A 278 -10.77 -5.37 -2.82
CA MET A 278 -12.00 -6.16 -2.92
C MET A 278 -12.47 -6.31 -4.37
N GLU A 279 -12.35 -5.26 -5.19
CA GLU A 279 -12.61 -5.29 -6.63
C GLU A 279 -11.76 -6.34 -7.34
N VAL A 280 -10.44 -6.29 -7.15
CA VAL A 280 -9.49 -7.24 -7.76
C VAL A 280 -9.79 -8.68 -7.33
N LEU A 281 -10.04 -8.90 -6.04
CA LEU A 281 -10.36 -10.24 -5.53
C LEU A 281 -11.68 -10.76 -6.10
N CYS A 282 -12.72 -9.92 -6.20
CA CYS A 282 -13.99 -10.28 -6.86
C CYS A 282 -13.73 -10.74 -8.30
N SER A 283 -13.02 -9.93 -9.09
CA SER A 283 -12.76 -10.22 -10.51
C SER A 283 -11.96 -11.51 -10.68
N ILE A 284 -10.94 -11.75 -9.84
CA ILE A 284 -10.17 -12.99 -9.89
C ILE A 284 -11.05 -14.21 -9.57
N VAL A 285 -11.88 -14.12 -8.51
CA VAL A 285 -12.78 -15.22 -8.12
C VAL A 285 -13.79 -15.51 -9.23
N GLU A 286 -14.38 -14.48 -9.85
CA GLU A 286 -15.30 -14.62 -10.99
C GLU A 286 -14.64 -15.37 -12.14
N ARG A 287 -13.43 -14.98 -12.54
CA ARG A 287 -12.70 -15.66 -13.62
C ARG A 287 -12.30 -17.09 -13.27
N ILE A 288 -12.01 -17.38 -12.01
CA ILE A 288 -11.72 -18.77 -11.58
C ILE A 288 -13.00 -19.63 -11.65
N LEU A 289 -14.14 -19.06 -11.28
CA LEU A 289 -15.44 -19.74 -11.22
C LEU A 289 -16.23 -19.67 -12.52
N ASP A 290 -15.66 -19.15 -13.60
CA ASP A 290 -16.33 -19.07 -14.89
C ASP A 290 -16.79 -20.45 -15.40
N GLY A 291 -18.01 -20.53 -15.91
CA GLY A 291 -18.65 -21.80 -16.31
C GLY A 291 -18.96 -22.78 -15.17
N VAL A 292 -18.95 -22.34 -13.91
CA VAL A 292 -19.49 -23.14 -12.78
C VAL A 292 -21.00 -22.94 -12.68
N ASP A 293 -21.75 -24.02 -12.52
CA ASP A 293 -23.20 -23.97 -12.28
C ASP A 293 -23.51 -23.24 -10.96
N PRO A 294 -24.22 -22.10 -10.99
CA PRO A 294 -24.59 -21.36 -9.78
C PRO A 294 -25.55 -22.12 -8.86
N SER A 295 -26.26 -23.13 -9.37
CA SER A 295 -27.26 -23.91 -8.64
C SER A 295 -26.69 -25.15 -7.94
N GLN A 296 -25.41 -25.45 -8.13
CA GLN A 296 -24.78 -26.59 -7.48
C GLN A 296 -24.82 -26.44 -5.95
N PRO A 297 -24.89 -27.56 -5.20
CA PRO A 297 -24.85 -27.50 -3.74
C PRO A 297 -23.54 -26.87 -3.25
N PRO A 298 -23.55 -26.17 -2.09
CA PRO A 298 -22.34 -25.64 -1.47
C PRO A 298 -21.26 -26.72 -1.32
N ARG A 299 -20.03 -26.38 -1.69
CA ARG A 299 -18.83 -27.23 -1.55
C ARG A 299 -17.70 -26.39 -0.95
N VAL A 300 -17.44 -26.58 0.33
CA VAL A 300 -16.55 -25.71 1.11
C VAL A 300 -15.81 -26.47 2.22
N GLU A 301 -15.98 -27.79 2.31
CA GLU A 301 -15.33 -28.62 3.33
C GLU A 301 -13.82 -28.51 3.24
N LYS A 302 -13.23 -28.68 2.04
CA LYS A 302 -11.78 -28.57 1.86
C LYS A 302 -11.26 -27.16 2.11
N TRP A 303 -12.08 -26.15 1.82
CA TRP A 303 -11.77 -24.77 2.18
C TRP A 303 -11.71 -24.59 3.71
N ARG A 304 -12.73 -25.09 4.43
CA ARG A 304 -12.75 -25.04 5.90
C ARG A 304 -11.58 -25.81 6.51
N ASP A 305 -11.26 -26.99 5.98
CA ASP A 305 -10.12 -27.79 6.46
C ASP A 305 -8.80 -27.04 6.28
N LEU A 306 -8.58 -26.44 5.10
CA LEU A 306 -7.37 -25.65 4.80
C LEU A 306 -7.20 -24.47 5.77
N VAL A 307 -8.30 -23.78 6.09
CA VAL A 307 -8.28 -22.63 6.98
C VAL A 307 -8.12 -23.04 8.45
N SER A 308 -8.75 -24.15 8.86
CA SER A 308 -8.81 -24.58 10.26
C SER A 308 -7.53 -25.24 10.76
N HIS A 309 -6.86 -26.03 9.91
CA HIS A 309 -5.73 -26.83 10.37
C HIS A 309 -4.41 -26.06 10.41
N GLU A 310 -4.16 -25.10 9.50
CA GLU A 310 -2.79 -24.58 9.29
C GLU A 310 -2.66 -23.10 8.90
N ALA A 311 -3.77 -22.36 8.71
CA ALA A 311 -3.74 -20.93 8.37
C ALA A 311 -2.68 -20.57 7.30
N PHE A 312 -2.52 -21.46 6.31
CA PHE A 312 -1.60 -21.39 5.16
C PHE A 312 -0.10 -21.58 5.44
N ARG A 313 0.33 -21.86 6.69
CA ARG A 313 1.75 -21.91 7.11
C ARG A 313 2.57 -23.05 6.49
N GLU A 314 1.97 -24.19 6.13
CA GLU A 314 2.69 -25.37 5.63
C GLU A 314 2.96 -25.37 4.11
N MET A 315 2.48 -24.35 3.38
CA MET A 315 2.58 -24.31 1.90
C MET A 315 3.97 -23.91 1.36
N GLY A 316 5.04 -24.24 2.10
CA GLY A 316 6.39 -24.44 1.56
C GLY A 316 7.33 -23.24 1.46
N VAL A 317 6.97 -22.06 1.98
CA VAL A 317 7.88 -20.90 1.99
C VAL A 317 7.64 -20.05 3.25
N VAL A 318 8.40 -20.32 4.30
CA VAL A 318 8.28 -19.66 5.63
C VAL A 318 8.31 -18.12 5.51
N GLU A 319 9.08 -17.59 4.56
CA GLU A 319 9.22 -16.15 4.32
C GLU A 319 7.87 -15.48 3.96
N PHE A 320 7.01 -16.15 3.18
CA PHE A 320 5.69 -15.62 2.78
C PHE A 320 4.67 -15.59 3.92
N TRP A 321 4.92 -16.32 5.00
CA TRP A 321 3.98 -16.49 6.11
C TRP A 321 4.40 -15.76 7.38
N SER A 322 5.55 -15.09 7.36
CA SER A 322 5.96 -14.25 8.49
C SER A 322 5.04 -13.02 8.55
N PRO A 323 4.27 -12.84 9.64
CA PRO A 323 3.37 -11.70 9.79
C PRO A 323 4.13 -10.37 9.91
N TYR A 324 5.46 -10.42 10.07
CA TYR A 324 6.33 -9.25 10.07
C TYR A 324 6.72 -8.81 8.65
N THR A 325 7.01 -9.75 7.75
CA THR A 325 7.52 -9.47 6.40
C THR A 325 6.42 -9.48 5.34
N ASN A 326 5.38 -10.29 5.52
CA ASN A 326 4.31 -10.53 4.55
C ASN A 326 2.92 -10.42 5.19
N GLN A 327 2.74 -9.40 6.03
CA GLN A 327 1.54 -9.17 6.83
C GLN A 327 0.23 -9.07 6.00
N ALA A 328 0.32 -8.70 4.72
CA ALA A 328 -0.83 -8.67 3.82
C ALA A 328 -1.51 -10.04 3.65
N PHE A 329 -0.78 -11.13 3.92
CA PHE A 329 -1.19 -12.53 3.70
C PHE A 329 -1.34 -13.31 5.00
N SER A 330 -1.40 -12.64 6.14
CA SER A 330 -1.60 -13.25 7.47
C SER A 330 -2.88 -12.71 8.13
N GLN A 331 -3.20 -13.14 9.34
CA GLN A 331 -4.23 -12.47 10.13
C GLN A 331 -3.90 -10.98 10.35
N PRO A 332 -4.90 -10.12 10.64
CA PRO A 332 -4.65 -8.74 11.01
C PRO A 332 -3.68 -8.63 12.20
N PRO A 333 -2.92 -7.52 12.30
CA PRO A 333 -2.00 -7.33 13.41
C PRO A 333 -2.78 -7.19 14.71
N GLU A 334 -2.60 -8.13 15.62
CA GLU A 334 -3.00 -7.98 17.01
C GLU A 334 -1.76 -7.77 17.87
N PHE A 335 -1.86 -6.86 18.83
CA PHE A 335 -0.80 -6.66 19.79
C PHE A 335 -0.83 -7.81 20.81
N ASP A 336 0.12 -8.72 20.67
CA ASP A 336 0.40 -9.76 21.65
C ASP A 336 1.87 -9.64 22.08
N SER A 337 2.08 -9.12 23.29
CA SER A 337 3.42 -8.90 23.84
C SER A 337 4.21 -10.19 24.02
N ASN A 338 3.56 -11.30 24.35
CA ASN A 338 4.21 -12.60 24.55
C ASN A 338 4.62 -13.21 23.22
N TYR A 339 3.75 -13.15 22.22
CA TYR A 339 4.07 -13.58 20.86
C TYR A 339 5.23 -12.75 20.28
N LEU A 340 5.17 -11.42 20.40
CA LEU A 340 6.22 -10.52 19.91
C LEU A 340 7.56 -10.78 20.61
N LEU A 341 7.55 -11.01 21.93
CA LEU A 341 8.75 -11.37 22.69
C LEU A 341 9.32 -12.71 22.23
N THR A 342 8.47 -13.70 22.01
CA THR A 342 8.88 -15.03 21.53
C THR A 342 9.50 -14.93 20.14
N LEU A 343 8.84 -14.23 19.21
CA LEU A 343 9.35 -14.00 17.86
C LEU A 343 10.69 -13.26 17.87
N ALA A 344 10.84 -12.25 18.73
CA ALA A 344 12.10 -11.51 18.88
C ALA A 344 13.23 -12.41 19.40
N LYS A 345 12.94 -13.26 20.40
CA LYS A 345 13.90 -14.25 20.93
C LYS A 345 14.30 -15.26 19.86
N THR A 346 13.34 -15.86 19.16
CA THR A 346 13.62 -16.82 18.07
C THR A 346 14.49 -16.21 16.99
N ARG A 347 14.24 -14.96 16.58
CA ARG A 347 15.09 -14.27 15.59
C ARG A 347 16.48 -13.93 16.12
N LEU A 348 16.58 -13.58 17.41
CA LEU A 348 17.87 -13.33 18.06
C LEU A 348 18.71 -14.62 18.06
N ASP A 349 18.10 -15.73 18.45
CA ASP A 349 18.74 -17.04 18.47
C ASP A 349 19.13 -17.49 17.05
N GLU A 350 18.23 -17.37 16.07
CA GLU A 350 18.52 -17.67 14.66
C GLU A 350 19.67 -16.82 14.11
N THR A 351 19.71 -15.52 14.44
CA THR A 351 20.78 -14.62 14.00
C THR A 351 22.10 -14.96 14.69
N ARG A 352 22.06 -15.33 15.97
CA ARG A 352 23.23 -15.77 16.73
C ARG A 352 23.81 -17.04 16.14
N ASP A 353 22.96 -18.03 15.85
CA ASP A 353 23.35 -19.28 15.20
C ASP A 353 23.92 -19.01 13.81
N HIS A 354 23.26 -18.15 13.03
CA HIS A 354 23.74 -17.75 11.71
C HIS A 354 25.16 -17.16 11.76
N LEU A 355 25.41 -16.23 12.68
CA LEU A 355 26.73 -15.61 12.86
C LEU A 355 27.76 -16.65 13.33
N TRP A 356 27.39 -17.51 14.28
CA TRP A 356 28.24 -18.58 14.77
C TRP A 356 28.65 -19.52 13.64
N TYR A 357 27.71 -20.01 12.83
CA TYR A 357 28.01 -20.89 11.70
C TYR A 357 28.84 -20.21 10.61
N LEU A 358 28.63 -18.91 10.36
CA LEU A 358 29.49 -18.16 9.45
C LEU A 358 30.96 -18.11 9.91
N GLN A 359 31.21 -18.10 11.22
CA GLN A 359 32.56 -18.02 11.80
C GLN A 359 33.20 -19.40 12.01
N CYS A 360 32.40 -20.40 12.38
CA CYS A 360 32.89 -21.69 12.85
C CYS A 360 32.72 -22.84 11.84
N ASP A 361 31.87 -22.69 10.81
CA ASP A 361 31.64 -23.71 9.79
C ASP A 361 32.00 -23.19 8.39
N ALA A 362 33.17 -23.64 7.89
CA ALA A 362 33.66 -23.27 6.57
C ALA A 362 32.75 -23.76 5.41
N ALA A 363 32.00 -24.85 5.57
CA ALA A 363 31.04 -25.30 4.57
C ALA A 363 29.81 -24.38 4.54
N TYR A 364 29.29 -24.02 5.71
CA TYR A 364 28.19 -23.06 5.83
C TYR A 364 28.57 -21.69 5.26
N MET A 365 29.73 -21.14 5.64
CA MET A 365 30.24 -19.87 5.12
C MET A 365 30.38 -19.87 3.60
N ARG A 366 30.97 -20.93 3.02
CA ARG A 366 31.10 -21.06 1.55
C ARG A 366 29.74 -21.11 0.86
N ARG A 367 28.76 -21.82 1.43
CA ARG A 367 27.40 -21.86 0.89
C ARG A 367 26.74 -20.49 0.95
N HIS A 368 26.86 -19.78 2.07
CA HIS A 368 26.29 -18.45 2.23
C HIS A 368 26.90 -17.44 1.24
N LEU A 369 28.23 -17.41 1.11
CA LEU A 369 28.93 -16.56 0.14
C LEU A 369 28.52 -16.92 -1.29
N LYS A 370 28.44 -18.21 -1.64
CA LYS A 370 27.98 -18.65 -2.96
C LYS A 370 26.58 -18.12 -3.28
N ASN A 371 25.66 -18.18 -2.31
CA ASN A 371 24.31 -17.64 -2.48
C ASN A 371 24.32 -16.11 -2.64
N MET A 372 25.15 -15.41 -1.85
CA MET A 372 25.29 -13.96 -1.93
C MET A 372 25.86 -13.53 -3.30
N PHE A 373 26.92 -14.17 -3.77
CA PHE A 373 27.52 -13.91 -5.09
C PHE A 373 26.62 -14.34 -6.25
N ALA A 374 25.68 -15.26 -6.04
CA ALA A 374 24.68 -15.63 -7.04
C ALA A 374 23.59 -14.56 -7.23
N THR A 375 23.50 -13.55 -6.35
CA THR A 375 22.58 -12.43 -6.54
C THR A 375 23.08 -11.49 -7.64
N GLU A 376 22.13 -10.92 -8.40
CA GLU A 376 22.41 -10.06 -9.55
C GLU A 376 23.23 -8.81 -9.22
N ILE A 377 23.16 -8.34 -7.97
CA ILE A 377 23.91 -7.17 -7.51
C ILE A 377 25.42 -7.44 -7.58
N PHE A 378 25.85 -8.59 -7.07
CA PHE A 378 27.28 -8.94 -7.08
C PHE A 378 27.75 -9.38 -8.46
N LYS A 379 26.90 -10.05 -9.25
CA LYS A 379 27.23 -10.38 -10.65
C LYS A 379 27.51 -9.13 -11.48
N LYS A 380 26.63 -8.12 -11.39
CA LYS A 380 26.82 -6.83 -12.09
C LYS A 380 28.00 -6.03 -11.57
N ALA A 381 28.28 -6.08 -10.26
CA ALA A 381 29.46 -5.42 -9.69
C ALA A 381 30.79 -6.05 -10.16
N SER A 382 30.77 -7.34 -10.54
CA SER A 382 31.93 -8.05 -11.08
C SER A 382 32.09 -7.95 -12.60
N GLU A 383 31.20 -7.26 -13.32
CA GLU A 383 31.37 -7.00 -14.75
C GLU A 383 32.42 -5.90 -14.98
N PRO A 384 33.49 -6.16 -15.76
CA PRO A 384 34.51 -5.15 -16.04
C PRO A 384 33.92 -4.06 -16.95
N GLY A 385 33.54 -2.93 -16.34
CA GLY A 385 32.97 -1.78 -17.04
C GLY A 385 32.36 -0.70 -16.14
N LEU A 386 32.09 -0.99 -14.87
CA LEU A 386 31.55 0.00 -13.91
C LEU A 386 32.62 0.71 -13.06
N SER A 387 33.91 0.42 -13.26
CA SER A 387 35.02 1.09 -12.57
C SER A 387 35.55 2.32 -13.30
N THR A 388 34.72 3.10 -13.99
CA THR A 388 35.07 4.48 -14.38
C THR A 388 33.80 5.25 -14.73
N ASN A 389 33.32 6.06 -13.80
CA ASN A 389 32.97 7.45 -14.08
C ASN A 389 32.99 8.20 -12.75
N LYS A 390 33.94 9.14 -12.66
CA LYS A 390 34.10 10.09 -11.55
C LYS A 390 32.91 11.03 -11.46
#